data_AF-A0A4Q2Z8U1-F1
#
_entry.id   AF-A0A4Q2Z8U1-F1
#
_cell.length_a   1.000
_cell.length_b   1.000
_cell.length_c   1.000
_cell.angle_alpha   90.00
_cell.angle_beta   90.00
_cell.angle_gamma   90.00
#
_symmetry.space_group_name_H-M   'P 1'
#
loop_
_entity.id
_entity.type
_entity.pdbx_description
1 polymer ?
#
loop_
_entity_poly.entity_id
_entity_poly.type
_entity_poly.pdbx_seq_one_letter_code
_entity_poly.pdbx_strand_id
1 'polypeptide(L)'
;MPEFFPDRTDPQPMNANWSAISCAFLACAAFILVYWTTGKLALRWRVALASAALLAAVPGASFALYYTHLIPETAWYYEFRSTVGVELALVMVGVAGGLAATLLPRLLLGVPFIGSAVLCIVPSIKPFLGPLGKLEDQWKDGVCLQSTPSTCGAASTATVLSDLGGNTGEEELAMQAHSYAGGTEAWYLARAARIRGYDVRFDFGDGFKTEGILPAVVGVKLGAMGHFIAVLGREGEKFVIGDPLVGREVLSLEEMKQRYVFTGFHMRVRNRS
;
A
#
# COMPACT_ATOMS: atom_id res chain seq x y z
N MET A 1 31.74 -5.18 3.32
CA MET A 1 30.37 -5.50 2.84
C MET A 1 30.54 -6.47 1.70
N PRO A 2 30.09 -7.73 1.80
CA PRO A 2 30.16 -8.63 0.66
C PRO A 2 29.03 -8.30 -0.31
N GLU A 3 29.40 -8.14 -1.58
CA GLU A 3 28.50 -8.11 -2.73
C GLU A 3 27.68 -9.41 -2.75
N PHE A 4 26.41 -9.32 -2.36
CA PHE A 4 25.50 -10.48 -2.27
C PHE A 4 24.26 -10.26 -3.13
N PHE A 5 24.45 -9.88 -4.39
CA PHE A 5 23.39 -9.97 -5.38
C PHE A 5 23.95 -10.71 -6.60
N PRO A 6 23.70 -12.02 -6.73
CA PRO A 6 24.05 -12.72 -7.95
C PRO A 6 23.28 -12.10 -9.12
N ASP A 7 24.02 -11.84 -10.20
CA ASP A 7 23.48 -11.53 -11.51
C ASP A 7 22.53 -12.65 -11.93
N ARG A 8 21.21 -12.37 -11.99
CA ARG A 8 20.19 -13.38 -12.30
C ARG A 8 19.11 -12.85 -13.22
N THR A 9 19.06 -13.48 -14.39
CA THR A 9 18.33 -13.13 -15.61
C THR A 9 16.95 -13.78 -15.74
N ASP A 10 16.39 -14.37 -14.69
CA ASP A 10 15.04 -14.95 -14.77
C ASP A 10 14.00 -13.90 -14.33
N PRO A 11 13.27 -13.30 -15.27
CA PRO A 11 12.25 -12.32 -14.92
C PRO A 11 11.12 -13.01 -14.15
N GLN A 12 10.95 -12.61 -12.89
CA GLN A 12 9.74 -12.96 -12.14
C GLN A 12 8.51 -12.35 -12.83
N PRO A 13 7.35 -13.03 -12.76
CA PRO A 13 6.12 -12.49 -13.31
C PRO A 13 5.80 -11.16 -12.66
N MET A 14 5.42 -10.20 -13.49
CA MET A 14 5.05 -8.85 -13.07
C MET A 14 3.90 -8.89 -12.04
N ASN A 15 4.17 -8.36 -10.84
CA ASN A 15 3.22 -8.33 -9.74
C ASN A 15 2.27 -7.12 -9.81
N ALA A 16 1.50 -7.06 -10.89
CA ALA A 16 0.61 -5.94 -11.15
C ALA A 16 -0.67 -5.98 -10.29
N ASN A 17 -1.12 -4.83 -9.81
CA ASN A 17 -2.47 -4.69 -9.24
C ASN A 17 -3.51 -4.67 -10.38
N TRP A 18 -3.89 -5.86 -10.85
CA TRP A 18 -4.86 -6.03 -11.93
C TRP A 18 -6.21 -5.38 -11.63
N SER A 19 -6.64 -5.37 -10.37
CA SER A 19 -7.90 -4.71 -9.99
C SER A 19 -7.86 -3.21 -10.25
N ALA A 20 -6.77 -2.54 -9.91
CA ALA A 20 -6.59 -1.12 -10.14
C ALA A 20 -6.45 -0.80 -11.64
N ILE A 21 -5.75 -1.66 -12.39
CA ILE A 21 -5.62 -1.53 -13.86
C ILE A 21 -6.98 -1.66 -14.54
N SER A 22 -7.78 -2.66 -14.19
CA SER A 22 -9.14 -2.82 -14.70
C SER A 22 -10.00 -1.60 -14.35
N CYS A 23 -9.91 -1.08 -13.12
CA CYS A 23 -10.62 0.13 -12.73
C CYS A 23 -10.17 1.37 -13.51
N ALA A 24 -8.90 1.49 -13.89
CA ALA A 24 -8.40 2.57 -14.73
C ALA A 24 -8.98 2.48 -16.16
N PHE A 25 -9.05 1.28 -16.75
CA PHE A 25 -9.73 1.09 -18.05
C PHE A 25 -11.22 1.42 -17.97
N LEU A 26 -11.90 0.99 -16.89
CA LEU A 26 -13.30 1.33 -16.64
C LEU A 26 -13.50 2.84 -16.45
N ALA A 27 -12.56 3.53 -15.80
CA ALA A 27 -12.60 4.99 -15.67
C ALA A 27 -12.50 5.68 -17.05
N CYS A 28 -11.61 5.22 -17.93
CA CYS A 28 -11.53 5.72 -19.31
C CYS A 28 -12.82 5.47 -20.10
N ALA A 29 -13.42 4.28 -19.97
CA ALA A 29 -14.70 3.97 -20.62
C ALA A 29 -15.84 4.85 -20.05
N ALA A 30 -15.90 5.02 -18.73
CA ALA A 30 -16.87 5.87 -18.05
C ALA A 30 -16.75 7.33 -18.49
N PHE A 31 -15.53 7.85 -18.63
CA PHE A 31 -15.27 9.18 -19.17
C PHE A 31 -15.94 9.37 -20.53
N ILE A 32 -15.68 8.45 -21.47
CA ILE A 32 -16.17 8.53 -22.85
C ILE A 32 -17.71 8.47 -22.86
N LEU A 33 -18.28 7.48 -22.16
CA LEU A 33 -19.73 7.27 -22.09
C LEU A 33 -20.44 8.49 -21.50
N VAL A 34 -19.93 9.02 -20.39
CA VAL A 34 -20.51 10.17 -19.70
C VAL A 34 -20.42 11.43 -20.57
N TYR A 35 -19.28 11.69 -21.20
CA TYR A 35 -19.11 12.82 -22.12
C TYR A 35 -20.12 12.78 -23.28
N TRP A 36 -20.31 11.61 -23.91
CA TRP A 36 -21.25 11.44 -25.03
C TRP A 36 -22.71 11.58 -24.63
N THR A 37 -23.09 11.00 -23.49
CA THR A 37 -24.49 10.96 -23.05
C THR A 37 -24.95 12.27 -22.42
N THR A 38 -24.07 12.98 -21.70
CA THR A 38 -24.43 14.19 -20.95
C THR A 38 -24.24 15.49 -21.73
N GLY A 39 -23.56 15.47 -22.88
CA GLY A 39 -23.32 16.66 -23.70
C GLY A 39 -24.61 17.35 -24.20
N LYS A 40 -25.72 16.62 -24.29
CA LYS A 40 -27.04 17.12 -24.73
C LYS A 40 -27.87 17.74 -23.59
N LEU A 41 -27.45 17.60 -22.34
CA LEU A 41 -28.17 18.15 -21.20
C LEU A 41 -28.02 19.68 -21.13
N ALA A 42 -29.01 20.32 -20.52
CA ALA A 42 -28.92 21.75 -20.23
C ALA A 42 -27.73 22.06 -19.31
N LEU A 43 -27.10 23.23 -19.49
CA LEU A 43 -25.88 23.61 -18.77
C LEU A 43 -26.00 23.48 -17.24
N ARG A 44 -27.13 23.93 -16.66
CA ARG A 44 -27.39 23.84 -15.21
C ARG A 44 -27.25 22.41 -14.66
N TRP A 45 -27.74 21.42 -15.40
CA TRP A 45 -27.68 20.02 -14.99
C TRP A 45 -26.27 19.47 -15.12
N ARG A 46 -25.55 19.87 -16.17
CA ARG A 46 -24.15 19.45 -16.37
C ARG A 46 -23.24 20.00 -15.29
N VAL A 47 -23.42 21.26 -14.90
CA VAL A 47 -22.69 21.86 -13.78
C VAL A 47 -23.03 21.12 -12.48
N ALA A 48 -24.31 20.92 -12.16
CA ALA A 48 -24.72 20.23 -10.94
C ALA A 48 -24.15 18.80 -10.86
N LEU A 49 -24.26 18.04 -11.96
CA LEU A 49 -23.72 16.68 -12.05
C LEU A 49 -22.18 16.68 -11.96
N ALA A 50 -21.50 17.61 -12.64
CA ALA A 50 -20.05 17.72 -12.57
C ALA A 50 -19.58 18.01 -11.14
N SER A 51 -20.23 18.93 -10.43
CA SER A 51 -19.92 19.23 -9.04
C SER A 51 -20.12 18.00 -8.13
N ALA A 52 -21.23 17.28 -8.27
CA ALA A 52 -21.48 16.06 -7.51
C ALA A 52 -20.45 14.96 -7.82
N ALA A 53 -20.11 14.77 -9.10
CA ALA A 53 -19.13 13.79 -9.53
C ALA A 53 -17.71 14.14 -9.06
N LEU A 54 -17.32 15.42 -9.06
CA LEU A 54 -16.03 15.86 -8.54
C LEU A 54 -15.88 15.54 -7.05
N LEU A 55 -16.93 15.76 -6.25
CA LEU A 55 -16.95 15.37 -4.83
C LEU A 55 -16.84 13.84 -4.68
N ALA A 56 -17.59 13.09 -5.48
CA ALA A 56 -17.54 11.62 -5.45
C ALA A 56 -16.21 11.04 -5.96
N ALA A 57 -15.45 11.79 -6.76
CA ALA A 57 -14.14 11.40 -7.27
C ALA A 57 -13.01 11.64 -6.27
N VAL A 58 -13.23 12.41 -5.19
CA VAL A 58 -12.20 12.73 -4.19
C VAL A 58 -11.50 11.47 -3.64
N PRO A 59 -12.21 10.40 -3.23
CA PRO A 59 -11.55 9.21 -2.71
C PRO A 59 -10.68 8.49 -3.74
N GLY A 60 -11.05 8.49 -5.03
CA GLY A 60 -10.22 7.90 -6.09
C GLY A 60 -9.03 8.80 -6.46
N ALA A 61 -9.26 10.11 -6.59
CA ALA A 61 -8.22 11.07 -6.91
C ALA A 61 -7.16 11.17 -5.80
N SER A 62 -7.55 10.98 -4.54
CA SER A 62 -6.61 10.99 -3.41
C SER A 62 -5.52 9.92 -3.55
N PHE A 63 -5.75 8.87 -4.35
CA PHE A 63 -4.79 7.79 -4.55
C PHE A 63 -3.52 8.29 -5.23
N ALA A 64 -3.66 9.14 -6.23
CA ALA A 64 -2.52 9.77 -6.90
C ALA A 64 -1.94 10.90 -6.03
N LEU A 65 -2.80 11.69 -5.37
CA LEU A 65 -2.37 12.78 -4.49
C LEU A 65 -1.53 12.29 -3.31
N TYR A 66 -1.76 11.09 -2.80
CA TYR A 66 -0.93 10.48 -1.76
C TYR A 66 0.57 10.50 -2.12
N TYR A 67 0.90 10.25 -3.39
CA TYR A 67 2.29 10.23 -3.86
C TYR A 67 2.95 11.60 -4.00
N THR A 68 2.20 12.68 -3.79
CA THR A 68 2.77 14.02 -3.68
C THR A 68 3.43 14.26 -2.33
N HIS A 69 3.15 13.39 -1.33
CA HIS A 69 3.59 13.56 0.06
C HIS A 69 3.18 14.90 0.71
N LEU A 70 2.17 15.59 0.14
CA LEU A 70 1.64 16.85 0.67
C LEU A 70 0.69 16.64 1.86
N ILE A 71 0.13 15.45 2.00
CA ILE A 71 -0.82 15.10 3.06
C ILE A 71 -0.09 14.18 4.04
N PRO A 72 -0.18 14.44 5.36
CA PRO A 72 0.43 13.58 6.35
C PRO A 72 -0.17 12.17 6.30
N GLU A 73 0.66 11.17 6.61
CA GLU A 73 0.22 9.79 6.77
C GLU A 73 -0.73 9.71 7.97
N THR A 74 -1.93 9.14 7.75
CA THR A 74 -2.96 9.05 8.77
C THR A 74 -3.57 7.66 8.79
N ALA A 75 -3.90 7.18 9.99
CA ALA A 75 -4.48 5.85 10.20
C ALA A 75 -5.71 5.62 9.33
N TRP A 76 -6.68 6.55 9.34
CA TRP A 76 -7.94 6.41 8.61
C TRP A 76 -7.71 6.24 7.09
N TYR A 77 -6.68 6.87 6.53
CA TYR A 77 -6.40 6.75 5.09
C TYR A 77 -5.85 5.38 4.74
N TYR A 78 -4.98 4.82 5.58
CA TYR A 78 -4.46 3.46 5.42
C TYR A 78 -5.58 2.41 5.63
N GLU A 79 -6.49 2.64 6.59
CA GLU A 79 -7.70 1.85 6.79
C GLU A 79 -8.60 1.86 5.55
N PHE A 80 -8.85 3.05 4.99
CA PHE A 80 -9.61 3.21 3.76
C PHE A 80 -8.94 2.48 2.58
N ARG A 81 -7.65 2.70 2.35
CA ARG A 81 -6.88 2.09 1.25
C ARG A 81 -6.75 0.57 1.36
N SER A 82 -6.85 0.02 2.54
CA SER A 82 -6.78 -1.43 2.78
C SER A 82 -8.12 -2.14 2.57
N THR A 83 -9.21 -1.41 2.30
CA THR A 83 -10.51 -1.99 1.96
C THR A 83 -10.45 -2.71 0.60
N VAL A 84 -11.02 -3.92 0.52
CA VAL A 84 -11.10 -4.69 -0.73
C VAL A 84 -12.02 -3.98 -1.73
N GLY A 85 -11.55 -3.78 -2.96
CA GLY A 85 -12.34 -3.15 -4.02
C GLY A 85 -12.39 -1.62 -3.96
N VAL A 86 -11.60 -0.99 -3.07
CA VAL A 86 -11.49 0.48 -2.97
C VAL A 86 -11.05 1.12 -4.29
N GLU A 87 -10.38 0.36 -5.15
CA GLU A 87 -9.97 0.72 -6.51
C GLU A 87 -11.14 1.15 -7.41
N LEU A 88 -12.37 0.69 -7.13
CA LEU A 88 -13.58 1.13 -7.85
C LEU A 88 -13.82 2.65 -7.73
N ALA A 89 -13.28 3.30 -6.69
CA ALA A 89 -13.33 4.76 -6.56
C ALA A 89 -12.65 5.49 -7.74
N LEU A 90 -11.71 4.84 -8.45
CA LEU A 90 -11.08 5.40 -9.65
C LEU A 90 -12.09 5.59 -10.80
N VAL A 91 -13.15 4.78 -10.87
CA VAL A 91 -14.18 4.94 -11.91
C VAL A 91 -14.87 6.30 -11.79
N MET A 92 -15.06 6.79 -10.56
CA MET A 92 -15.65 8.12 -10.32
C MET A 92 -14.76 9.26 -10.83
N VAL A 93 -13.44 9.07 -10.87
CA VAL A 93 -12.51 10.03 -11.50
C VAL A 93 -12.80 10.14 -12.99
N GLY A 94 -13.02 9.01 -13.67
CA GLY A 94 -13.43 8.98 -15.08
C GLY A 94 -14.78 9.67 -15.32
N VAL A 95 -15.79 9.38 -14.49
CA VAL A 95 -17.12 10.03 -14.55
C VAL A 95 -16.99 11.54 -14.38
N ALA A 96 -16.26 12.00 -13.37
CA ALA A 96 -16.04 13.43 -13.12
C ALA A 96 -15.30 14.10 -14.27
N GLY A 97 -14.26 13.45 -14.81
CA GLY A 97 -13.53 13.92 -15.98
C GLY A 97 -14.44 14.08 -17.20
N GLY A 98 -15.30 13.10 -17.48
CA GLY A 98 -16.23 13.13 -18.60
C GLY A 98 -17.25 14.26 -18.49
N LEU A 99 -17.80 14.48 -17.30
CA LEU A 99 -18.71 15.59 -17.00
C LEU A 99 -18.02 16.95 -17.13
N ALA A 100 -16.83 17.10 -16.55
CA ALA A 100 -16.03 18.32 -16.64
C ALA A 100 -15.67 18.63 -18.09
N ALA A 101 -15.34 17.61 -18.89
CA ALA A 101 -15.04 17.75 -20.32
C ALA A 101 -16.22 18.34 -21.09
N THR A 102 -17.47 18.03 -20.71
CA THR A 102 -18.60 18.68 -21.37
C THR A 102 -18.54 20.20 -21.22
N LEU A 103 -18.17 20.71 -20.05
CA LEU A 103 -18.18 22.14 -19.71
C LEU A 103 -17.08 22.96 -20.42
N LEU A 104 -16.17 22.28 -21.14
CA LEU A 104 -15.02 22.91 -21.80
C LEU A 104 -15.24 23.03 -23.32
N PRO A 105 -14.58 24.01 -23.98
CA PRO A 105 -14.56 24.06 -25.44
C PRO A 105 -13.83 22.85 -26.03
N ARG A 106 -14.18 22.46 -27.27
CA ARG A 106 -13.65 21.25 -27.94
C ARG A 106 -12.12 21.18 -27.97
N LEU A 107 -11.45 22.33 -28.08
CA LEU A 107 -9.98 22.43 -28.09
C LEU A 107 -9.33 21.94 -26.78
N LEU A 108 -10.03 22.01 -25.66
CA LEU A 108 -9.52 21.66 -24.33
C LEU A 108 -9.97 20.28 -23.85
N LEU A 109 -10.66 19.48 -24.67
CA LEU A 109 -11.19 18.16 -24.27
C LEU A 109 -10.09 17.16 -23.87
N GLY A 110 -8.88 17.32 -24.41
CA GLY A 110 -7.74 16.47 -24.05
C GLY A 110 -7.32 16.64 -22.58
N VAL A 111 -7.48 17.83 -22.01
CA VAL A 111 -7.02 18.16 -20.65
C VAL A 111 -7.70 17.29 -19.57
N PRO A 112 -9.04 17.26 -19.45
CA PRO A 112 -9.71 16.44 -18.45
C PRO A 112 -9.52 14.94 -18.69
N PHE A 113 -9.38 14.50 -19.95
CA PHE A 113 -9.10 13.10 -20.27
C PHE A 113 -7.72 12.69 -19.77
N ILE A 114 -6.68 13.43 -20.15
CA ILE A 114 -5.30 13.19 -19.73
C ILE A 114 -5.19 13.28 -18.20
N GLY A 115 -5.80 14.29 -17.58
CA GLY A 115 -5.83 14.43 -16.13
C GLY A 115 -6.46 13.22 -15.43
N SER A 116 -7.60 12.73 -15.92
CA SER A 116 -8.25 11.53 -15.37
C SER A 116 -7.39 10.28 -15.55
N ALA A 117 -6.79 10.10 -16.73
CA ALA A 117 -5.92 8.97 -17.03
C ALA A 117 -4.68 8.97 -16.11
N VAL A 118 -4.02 10.11 -15.92
CA VAL A 118 -2.88 10.25 -15.00
C VAL A 118 -3.29 9.89 -13.58
N LEU A 119 -4.39 10.43 -13.07
CA LEU A 119 -4.88 10.15 -11.72
C LEU A 119 -5.20 8.66 -11.51
N CYS A 120 -5.65 7.94 -12.55
CA CYS A 120 -5.96 6.51 -12.47
C CYS A 120 -4.73 5.60 -12.64
N ILE A 121 -3.76 6.01 -13.45
CA ILE A 121 -2.59 5.17 -13.79
C ILE A 121 -1.49 5.27 -12.73
N VAL A 122 -1.20 6.49 -12.24
CA VAL A 122 -0.11 6.75 -11.28
C VAL A 122 -0.10 5.78 -10.08
N PRO A 123 -1.24 5.46 -9.44
CA PRO A 123 -1.23 4.57 -8.28
C PRO A 123 -0.83 3.12 -8.56
N SER A 124 -0.86 2.70 -9.83
CA SER A 124 -0.76 1.28 -10.24
C SER A 124 0.42 0.99 -11.15
N ILE A 125 1.14 2.02 -11.61
CA ILE A 125 2.23 1.87 -12.59
C ILE A 125 3.54 1.38 -11.97
N LYS A 126 3.71 1.51 -10.65
CA LYS A 126 4.96 1.20 -9.94
C LYS A 126 5.52 -0.20 -10.22
N PRO A 127 4.75 -1.30 -10.20
CA PRO A 127 5.28 -2.63 -10.49
C PRO A 127 5.82 -2.79 -11.92
N PHE A 128 5.39 -1.94 -12.86
CA PHE A 128 5.91 -1.92 -14.23
C PHE A 128 7.23 -1.16 -14.34
N LEU A 129 7.43 -0.14 -13.50
CA LEU A 129 8.65 0.68 -13.49
C LEU A 129 9.79 0.03 -12.71
N GLY A 130 9.47 -0.80 -11.73
CA GLY A 130 10.43 -1.52 -10.90
C GLY A 130 9.90 -2.88 -10.52
N PRO A 131 9.96 -3.89 -11.41
CA PRO A 131 9.53 -5.24 -11.09
C PRO A 131 10.34 -5.81 -9.93
N LEU A 132 9.71 -6.68 -9.15
CA LEU A 132 10.35 -7.29 -7.99
C LEU A 132 11.37 -8.35 -8.43
N GLY A 133 12.42 -8.53 -7.63
CA GLY A 133 13.38 -9.62 -7.80
C GLY A 133 12.81 -10.99 -7.40
N LYS A 134 13.67 -12.01 -7.41
CA LYS A 134 13.29 -13.37 -6.99
C LYS A 134 12.87 -13.39 -5.52
N LEU A 135 11.69 -13.94 -5.27
CA LEU A 135 11.16 -14.21 -3.94
C LEU A 135 11.55 -15.61 -3.49
N GLU A 136 11.93 -15.75 -2.22
CA GLU A 136 12.24 -17.04 -1.61
C GLU A 136 11.87 -17.02 -0.13
N ASP A 137 10.96 -17.90 0.29
CA ASP A 137 10.60 -18.01 1.70
C ASP A 137 11.76 -18.59 2.52
N GLN A 138 12.40 -17.73 3.31
CA GLN A 138 13.46 -18.12 4.23
C GLN A 138 13.03 -17.84 5.67
N TRP A 139 13.28 -18.80 6.56
CA TRP A 139 12.90 -18.70 7.97
C TRP A 139 14.09 -18.99 8.87
N LYS A 140 14.22 -18.21 9.94
CA LYS A 140 15.24 -18.37 10.96
C LYS A 140 14.65 -18.05 12.32
N ASP A 141 14.69 -19.03 13.23
CA ASP A 141 14.23 -18.89 14.62
C ASP A 141 12.80 -18.31 14.75
N GLY A 142 11.89 -18.75 13.87
CA GLY A 142 10.49 -18.28 13.84
C GLY A 142 10.28 -16.90 13.18
N VAL A 143 11.30 -16.34 12.54
CA VAL A 143 11.24 -15.07 11.80
C VAL A 143 11.42 -15.34 10.31
N CYS A 144 10.55 -14.74 9.50
CA CYS A 144 10.67 -14.76 8.05
C CYS A 144 11.69 -13.70 7.63
N LEU A 145 12.72 -14.13 6.89
CA LEU A 145 13.77 -13.25 6.35
C LEU A 145 13.35 -12.70 5.00
N GLN A 146 13.79 -11.49 4.68
CA GLN A 146 13.50 -10.89 3.37
C GLN A 146 14.47 -11.42 2.30
N SER A 147 13.97 -11.83 1.14
CA SER A 147 14.80 -12.23 0.01
C SER A 147 15.25 -11.04 -0.85
N THR A 148 14.56 -9.90 -0.78
CA THR A 148 14.89 -8.67 -1.51
C THR A 148 14.91 -7.46 -0.60
N PRO A 149 15.62 -6.36 -0.92
CA PRO A 149 15.57 -5.12 -0.16
C PRO A 149 14.17 -4.47 -0.03
N SER A 150 13.20 -4.87 -0.87
CA SER A 150 11.87 -4.25 -0.97
C SER A 150 10.76 -4.99 -0.22
N THR A 151 11.08 -6.13 0.38
CA THR A 151 10.09 -7.08 0.90
C THR A 151 10.12 -7.22 2.42
N CYS A 152 10.85 -6.36 3.13
CA CYS A 152 10.86 -6.29 4.59
C CYS A 152 9.45 -6.19 5.21
N GLY A 153 8.53 -5.47 4.56
CA GLY A 153 7.13 -5.38 5.00
C GLY A 153 6.39 -6.71 4.88
N ALA A 154 6.57 -7.44 3.78
CA ALA A 154 5.99 -8.76 3.57
C ALA A 154 6.55 -9.79 4.56
N ALA A 155 7.88 -9.85 4.71
CA ALA A 155 8.55 -10.74 5.66
C ALA A 155 8.19 -10.44 7.13
N SER A 156 8.12 -9.15 7.52
CA SER A 156 7.65 -8.76 8.86
C SER A 156 6.19 -9.15 9.09
N THR A 157 5.34 -8.98 8.07
CA THR A 157 3.94 -9.39 8.15
C THR A 157 3.83 -10.91 8.27
N ALA A 158 4.56 -11.69 7.47
CA ALA A 158 4.63 -13.14 7.59
C ALA A 158 5.04 -13.59 8.99
N THR A 159 6.06 -12.94 9.55
CA THR A 159 6.54 -13.19 10.93
C THR A 159 5.45 -12.95 11.96
N VAL A 160 4.75 -11.81 11.90
CA VAL A 160 3.63 -11.51 12.82
C VAL A 160 2.48 -12.51 12.66
N LEU A 161 2.11 -12.86 11.43
CA LEU A 161 1.04 -13.82 11.18
C LEU A 161 1.42 -15.23 11.67
N SER A 162 2.68 -15.64 11.52
CA SER A 162 3.17 -16.92 12.01
C SER A 162 3.17 -17.00 13.53
N ASP A 163 3.57 -15.94 14.23
CA ASP A 163 3.49 -15.84 15.70
C ASP A 163 2.05 -15.97 16.22
N LEU A 164 1.06 -15.52 15.42
CA LEU A 164 -0.37 -15.69 15.70
C LEU A 164 -0.94 -17.08 15.30
N GLY A 165 -0.11 -17.99 14.78
CA GLY A 165 -0.48 -19.35 14.38
C GLY A 165 -0.79 -19.53 12.88
N GLY A 166 -0.54 -18.50 12.06
CA GLY A 166 -0.68 -18.56 10.60
C GLY A 166 0.45 -19.30 9.89
N ASN A 167 0.20 -19.69 8.63
CA ASN A 167 1.18 -20.34 7.76
C ASN A 167 1.20 -19.62 6.40
N THR A 168 1.92 -18.51 6.31
CA THR A 168 2.10 -17.75 5.07
C THR A 168 3.51 -17.17 5.04
N GLY A 169 4.13 -17.16 3.86
CA GLY A 169 5.51 -16.71 3.66
C GLY A 169 5.63 -15.29 3.14
N GLU A 170 6.87 -14.86 2.95
CA GLU A 170 7.20 -13.59 2.29
C GLU A 170 6.67 -13.58 0.85
N GLU A 171 6.88 -14.67 0.11
CA GLU A 171 6.56 -14.73 -1.32
C GLU A 171 5.06 -14.46 -1.54
N GLU A 172 4.21 -15.21 -0.82
CA GLU A 172 2.77 -15.10 -0.95
C GLU A 172 2.25 -13.71 -0.56
N LEU A 173 2.77 -13.13 0.53
CA LEU A 173 2.38 -11.81 0.99
C LEU A 173 2.89 -10.70 0.07
N ALA A 174 4.12 -10.80 -0.45
CA ALA A 174 4.67 -9.83 -1.38
C ALA A 174 3.88 -9.83 -2.69
N MET A 175 3.54 -11.02 -3.20
CA MET A 175 2.71 -11.16 -4.40
C MET A 175 1.31 -10.57 -4.18
N GLN A 176 0.64 -10.91 -3.08
CA GLN A 176 -0.69 -10.34 -2.81
C GLN A 176 -0.67 -8.85 -2.49
N ALA A 177 0.44 -8.34 -1.96
CA ALA A 177 0.60 -6.93 -1.62
C ALA A 177 1.07 -6.05 -2.78
N HIS A 178 1.23 -6.62 -3.99
CA HIS A 178 1.73 -5.91 -5.17
C HIS A 178 3.11 -5.26 -4.95
N SER A 179 3.96 -5.91 -4.13
CA SER A 179 5.32 -5.48 -3.86
C SER A 179 6.11 -5.28 -5.15
N TYR A 180 6.94 -4.24 -5.16
CA TYR A 180 7.76 -3.85 -6.29
C TYR A 180 9.15 -3.39 -5.79
N ALA A 181 10.09 -3.08 -6.68
CA ALA A 181 11.46 -2.71 -6.33
C ALA A 181 11.62 -1.43 -5.47
N GLY A 182 10.55 -0.65 -5.28
CA GLY A 182 10.54 0.51 -4.39
C GLY A 182 9.89 0.22 -3.03
N GLY A 183 9.53 -1.02 -2.74
CA GLY A 183 8.94 -1.44 -1.47
C GLY A 183 7.54 -2.03 -1.59
N THR A 184 6.85 -2.07 -0.46
CA THR A 184 5.49 -2.61 -0.35
C THR A 184 4.62 -1.63 0.42
N GLU A 185 3.48 -1.25 -0.14
CA GLU A 185 2.54 -0.39 0.57
C GLU A 185 1.78 -1.15 1.66
N ALA A 186 1.83 -0.63 2.89
CA ALA A 186 1.32 -1.34 4.06
C ALA A 186 -0.20 -1.62 4.04
N TRP A 187 -0.99 -0.82 3.32
CA TRP A 187 -2.43 -1.09 3.18
C TRP A 187 -2.71 -2.35 2.35
N TYR A 188 -1.83 -2.74 1.42
CA TYR A 188 -2.00 -4.01 0.71
C TYR A 188 -1.60 -5.19 1.59
N LEU A 189 -0.58 -5.06 2.45
CA LEU A 189 -0.24 -6.05 3.48
C LEU A 189 -1.39 -6.25 4.47
N ALA A 190 -1.98 -5.16 4.96
CA ALA A 190 -3.15 -5.23 5.83
C ALA A 190 -4.35 -5.90 5.14
N ARG A 191 -4.58 -5.61 3.85
CA ARG A 191 -5.61 -6.28 3.07
C ARG A 191 -5.34 -7.79 2.98
N ALA A 192 -4.11 -8.18 2.68
CA ALA A 192 -3.70 -9.58 2.60
C ALA A 192 -3.90 -10.31 3.95
N ALA A 193 -3.52 -9.69 5.06
CA ALA A 193 -3.77 -10.23 6.40
C ALA A 193 -5.28 -10.33 6.73
N ARG A 194 -6.09 -9.32 6.39
CA ARG A 194 -7.55 -9.36 6.63
C ARG A 194 -8.27 -10.45 5.86
N ILE A 195 -7.88 -10.70 4.61
CA ILE A 195 -8.44 -11.78 3.80
C ILE A 195 -8.18 -13.15 4.45
N ARG A 196 -7.07 -13.28 5.19
CA ARG A 196 -6.74 -14.48 5.99
C ARG A 196 -7.45 -14.55 7.35
N GLY A 197 -8.38 -13.64 7.62
CA GLY A 197 -9.19 -13.66 8.84
C GLY A 197 -8.57 -12.96 10.03
N TYR A 198 -7.52 -12.15 9.86
CA TYR A 198 -6.96 -11.34 10.95
C TYR A 198 -7.66 -9.97 11.06
N ASP A 199 -7.79 -9.45 12.29
CA ASP A 199 -8.09 -8.04 12.51
C ASP A 199 -6.79 -7.24 12.41
N VAL A 200 -6.78 -6.22 11.56
CA VAL A 200 -5.59 -5.39 11.30
C VAL A 200 -5.96 -3.94 11.50
N ARG A 201 -5.16 -3.20 12.27
CA ARG A 201 -5.35 -1.78 12.53
C ARG A 201 -4.07 -0.98 12.32
N PHE A 202 -4.22 0.24 11.85
CA PHE A 202 -3.10 1.19 11.74
C PHE A 202 -3.09 2.18 12.89
N ASP A 203 -1.93 2.35 13.50
CA ASP A 203 -1.67 3.33 14.53
C ASP A 203 -0.48 4.20 14.12
N PHE A 204 -0.67 5.52 14.18
CA PHE A 204 0.36 6.53 13.96
C PHE A 204 0.57 7.32 15.27
N GLY A 205 1.78 7.79 15.52
CA GLY A 205 2.12 8.62 16.67
C GLY A 205 3.61 8.90 16.74
N ASP A 206 4.07 9.48 17.84
CA ASP A 206 5.48 9.79 18.01
C ASP A 206 6.26 8.56 18.51
N GLY A 207 7.21 8.09 17.71
CA GLY A 207 8.13 7.00 18.09
C GLY A 207 7.46 5.62 18.24
N PHE A 208 8.01 4.79 19.12
CA PHE A 208 7.53 3.43 19.37
C PHE A 208 6.52 3.39 20.52
N LYS A 209 5.34 2.81 20.29
CA LYS A 209 4.33 2.58 21.34
C LYS A 209 4.49 1.18 21.92
N THR A 210 4.51 1.06 23.25
CA THR A 210 4.80 -0.22 23.92
C THR A 210 3.56 -0.95 24.42
N GLU A 211 2.42 -0.28 24.56
CA GLU A 211 1.22 -0.81 25.20
C GLU A 211 0.06 -1.00 24.22
N GLY A 212 -0.61 -2.16 24.31
CA GLY A 212 -1.86 -2.44 23.59
C GLY A 212 -1.75 -2.62 22.06
N ILE A 213 -0.54 -2.51 21.50
CA ILE A 213 -0.32 -2.54 20.05
C ILE A 213 0.35 -3.81 19.52
N LEU A 214 0.86 -4.71 20.37
CA LEU A 214 1.57 -5.91 19.95
C LEU A 214 0.62 -7.13 19.78
N PRO A 215 0.93 -8.07 18.86
CA PRO A 215 2.02 -8.01 17.89
C PRO A 215 1.74 -7.02 16.75
N ALA A 216 2.81 -6.42 16.19
CA ALA A 216 2.71 -5.44 15.12
C ALA A 216 3.89 -5.48 14.15
N VAL A 217 3.62 -5.06 12.92
CA VAL A 217 4.67 -4.62 11.98
C VAL A 217 4.94 -3.14 12.25
N VAL A 218 6.20 -2.80 12.53
CA VAL A 218 6.61 -1.47 12.98
C VAL A 218 7.53 -0.83 11.96
N GLY A 219 7.24 0.43 11.62
CA GLY A 219 8.03 1.23 10.70
C GLY A 219 9.23 1.85 11.40
N VAL A 220 10.42 1.64 10.83
CA VAL A 220 11.68 2.18 11.33
C VAL A 220 12.52 2.73 10.17
N LYS A 221 13.56 3.50 10.48
CA LYS A 221 14.62 3.83 9.53
C LYS A 221 15.92 3.15 9.93
N LEU A 222 16.60 2.58 8.93
CA LEU A 222 17.95 2.06 9.03
C LEU A 222 18.86 2.97 8.18
N GLY A 223 19.54 3.91 8.84
CA GLY A 223 20.21 5.02 8.16
C GLY A 223 19.20 5.92 7.44
N ALA A 224 19.35 6.11 6.13
CA ALA A 224 18.46 6.92 5.31
C ALA A 224 17.26 6.15 4.73
N MET A 225 17.22 4.83 4.84
CA MET A 225 16.20 3.98 4.22
C MET A 225 15.11 3.58 5.21
N GLY A 226 13.86 3.58 4.75
CA GLY A 226 12.74 3.01 5.50
C GLY A 226 12.85 1.48 5.56
N HIS A 227 12.44 0.91 6.68
CA HIS A 227 12.45 -0.53 6.94
C HIS A 227 11.25 -0.93 7.81
N PHE A 228 10.88 -2.20 7.77
CA PHE A 228 9.86 -2.77 8.64
C PHE A 228 10.45 -3.91 9.45
N ILE A 229 10.06 -3.96 10.73
CA ILE A 229 10.38 -5.06 11.64
C ILE A 229 9.10 -5.59 12.27
N ALA A 230 9.09 -6.87 12.64
CA ALA A 230 8.06 -7.45 13.49
C ALA A 230 8.40 -7.21 14.97
N VAL A 231 7.44 -6.75 15.75
CA VAL A 231 7.54 -6.75 17.22
C VAL A 231 6.43 -7.66 17.75
N LEU A 232 6.83 -8.79 18.32
CA LEU A 232 5.93 -9.91 18.62
C LEU A 232 5.32 -9.78 20.02
N GLY A 233 6.11 -9.32 20.98
CA GLY A 233 5.67 -9.24 22.36
C GLY A 233 6.77 -8.78 23.30
N ARG A 234 6.61 -9.10 24.58
CA ARG A 234 7.57 -8.78 25.64
C ARG A 234 8.03 -10.04 26.37
N GLU A 235 9.31 -10.06 26.71
CA GLU A 235 9.94 -11.01 27.63
C GLU A 235 10.50 -10.19 28.80
N GLY A 236 9.68 -10.00 29.84
CA GLY A 236 9.98 -9.06 30.93
C GLY A 236 10.10 -7.62 30.43
N GLU A 237 11.25 -6.99 30.69
CA GLU A 237 11.55 -5.62 30.25
C GLU A 237 12.07 -5.51 28.82
N LYS A 238 12.23 -6.64 28.12
CA LYS A 238 12.71 -6.70 26.73
C LYS A 238 11.57 -6.98 25.76
N PHE A 239 11.80 -6.63 24.51
CA PHE A 239 10.91 -6.88 23.38
C PHE A 239 11.45 -8.02 22.54
N VAL A 240 10.55 -8.90 22.13
CA VAL A 240 10.84 -9.92 21.12
C VAL A 240 10.63 -9.28 19.76
N ILE A 241 11.69 -9.20 18.97
CA ILE A 241 11.64 -8.65 17.62
C ILE A 241 12.01 -9.71 16.57
N GLY A 242 11.45 -9.57 15.39
CA GLY A 242 11.89 -10.22 14.18
C GLY A 242 12.30 -9.18 13.15
N ASP A 243 13.61 -8.98 12.98
CA ASP A 243 14.13 -8.13 11.91
C ASP A 243 14.34 -9.00 10.67
N PRO A 244 13.66 -8.72 9.53
CA PRO A 244 13.81 -9.52 8.31
C PRO A 244 15.24 -9.62 7.77
N LEU A 245 16.17 -8.78 8.23
CA LEU A 245 17.59 -8.83 7.86
C LEU A 245 18.44 -9.73 8.76
N VAL A 246 18.00 -10.01 9.99
CA VAL A 246 18.85 -10.64 11.02
C VAL A 246 18.22 -11.90 11.62
N GLY A 247 16.90 -11.90 11.77
CA GLY A 247 16.13 -12.95 12.43
C GLY A 247 15.58 -12.49 13.79
N ARG A 248 15.40 -13.45 14.70
CA ARG A 248 14.83 -13.21 16.03
C ARG A 248 15.86 -12.59 16.97
N GLU A 249 15.46 -11.55 17.70
CA GLU A 249 16.27 -10.91 18.74
C GLU A 249 15.40 -10.54 19.95
N VAL A 250 16.03 -10.42 21.12
CA VAL A 250 15.38 -9.98 22.37
C VAL A 250 16.12 -8.76 22.92
N LEU A 251 15.56 -7.58 22.68
CA LEU A 251 16.22 -6.29 22.92
C LEU A 251 15.46 -5.45 23.96
N SER A 252 16.19 -4.72 24.78
CA SER A 252 15.63 -3.63 25.58
C SER A 252 15.18 -2.47 24.67
N LEU A 253 14.31 -1.61 25.19
CA LEU A 253 13.86 -0.42 24.46
C LEU A 253 15.03 0.49 24.04
N GLU A 254 16.06 0.60 24.89
CA GLU A 254 17.21 1.45 24.62
C GLU A 254 18.10 0.86 23.51
N GLU A 255 18.30 -0.47 23.49
CA GLU A 255 18.97 -1.15 22.37
C GLU A 255 18.20 -0.97 21.06
N MET A 256 16.87 -1.06 21.09
CA MET A 256 16.03 -0.79 19.90
C MET A 256 16.20 0.64 19.40
N LYS A 257 16.17 1.65 20.29
CA LYS A 257 16.34 3.07 19.92
C LYS A 257 17.75 3.41 19.43
N GLN A 258 18.77 2.68 19.90
CA GLN A 258 20.14 2.83 19.40
C GLN A 258 20.28 2.32 17.97
N ARG A 259 19.57 1.24 17.62
CA ARG A 259 19.63 0.61 16.30
C ARG A 259 18.68 1.22 15.28
N TYR A 260 17.50 1.66 15.73
CA TYR A 260 16.40 2.06 14.86
C TYR A 260 15.88 3.45 15.20
N VAL A 261 15.56 4.21 14.15
CA VAL A 261 14.76 5.44 14.29
C VAL A 261 13.31 5.11 13.97
N PHE A 262 12.45 5.05 14.99
CA PHE A 262 11.03 4.75 14.82
C PHE A 262 10.29 5.86 14.08
N THR A 263 9.48 5.48 13.09
CA THR A 263 8.73 6.45 12.28
C THR A 263 7.39 6.83 12.90
N GLY A 264 6.93 6.11 13.93
CA GLY A 264 5.58 6.25 14.46
C GLY A 264 4.56 5.30 13.84
N PHE A 265 4.91 4.63 12.75
CA PHE A 265 4.03 3.70 12.05
C PHE A 265 3.95 2.35 12.76
N HIS A 266 2.72 1.88 13.01
CA HIS A 266 2.45 0.54 13.49
C HIS A 266 1.25 -0.06 12.73
N MET A 267 1.41 -1.27 12.23
CA MET A 267 0.32 -2.11 11.72
C MET A 267 0.11 -3.26 12.70
N ARG A 268 -0.85 -3.07 13.60
CA ARG A 268 -1.24 -4.06 14.61
C ARG A 268 -2.05 -5.18 13.99
N VAL A 269 -1.77 -6.41 14.38
CA VAL A 269 -2.49 -7.59 13.90
C VAL A 269 -2.97 -8.44 15.07
N ARG A 270 -4.21 -8.94 14.98
CA ARG A 270 -4.83 -9.79 16.00
C ARG A 270 -5.62 -10.92 15.36
N ASN A 271 -5.76 -12.02 16.09
CA ASN A 271 -6.75 -13.05 15.76
C ASN A 271 -8.16 -12.43 15.84
N ARG A 272 -8.99 -12.74 14.85
CA ARG A 272 -10.40 -12.32 14.85
C ARG A 272 -11.16 -13.20 15.83
N SER A 273 -11.63 -12.59 16.91
CA SER A 273 -12.53 -13.21 17.90
C SER A 273 -13.89 -13.55 17.31
#